data_AF-A0A841PWU0-F1
#
_entry.id   AF-A0A841PWU0-F1
#
_cell.length_a   1.000
_cell.length_b   1.000
_cell.length_c   1.000
_cell.angle_alpha   90.00
_cell.angle_beta   90.00
_cell.angle_gamma   90.00
#
_symmetry.space_group_name_H-M   'P 1'
#
loop_
_entity.id
_entity.type
_entity.pdbx_description
1 polymer ?
#
loop_
_entity_poly.entity_id
_entity_poly.type
_entity_poly.pdbx_seq_one_letter_code
_entity_poly.pdbx_strand_id
1 'polypeptide(L)'
;MEGSDHLYSVVAERLVRLVLKADYRALTESEQSEMDESKKFLRNFYWEKEKLSTMSYIAYTTEDHEWQHEICSAVEKLKGE
;
A
#
# COMPACT_ATOMS: atom_id res chain seq x y z
N MET A 1 -8.94 13.57 4.32
CA MET A 1 -9.53 12.41 3.62
C MET A 1 -8.94 12.11 2.24
N GLU A 2 -7.83 12.73 1.80
CA GLU A 2 -7.28 12.54 0.43
C GLU A 2 -5.78 12.21 0.36
N GLY A 3 -5.07 12.12 1.49
CA GLY A 3 -3.60 12.13 1.54
C GLY A 3 -2.91 10.87 1.02
N SER A 4 -3.20 9.68 1.56
CA SER A 4 -2.49 8.46 1.12
C SER A 4 -3.08 7.78 -0.09
N ASP A 5 -4.39 7.90 -0.32
CA ASP A 5 -5.05 7.25 -1.47
C ASP A 5 -4.44 7.83 -2.75
N HIS A 6 -4.08 9.12 -2.70
CA HIS A 6 -3.27 9.77 -3.71
C HIS A 6 -1.84 9.22 -3.80
N LEU A 7 -1.11 9.07 -2.68
CA LEU A 7 0.28 8.58 -2.71
C LEU A 7 0.39 7.14 -3.24
N TYR A 8 -0.49 6.24 -2.79
CA TYR A 8 -0.58 4.87 -3.31
C TYR A 8 -0.88 4.87 -4.82
N SER A 9 -1.87 5.67 -5.27
CA SER A 9 -2.22 5.78 -6.68
C SER A 9 -1.04 6.27 -7.52
N VAL A 10 -0.31 7.27 -7.04
CA VAL A 10 0.86 7.83 -7.73
C VAL A 10 1.96 6.79 -7.89
N VAL A 11 2.28 6.03 -6.84
CA VAL A 11 3.32 4.97 -6.91
C VAL A 11 2.86 3.80 -7.79
N ALA A 12 1.59 3.41 -7.72
CA ALA A 12 1.02 2.36 -8.56
C ALA A 12 1.03 2.75 -10.06
N GLU A 13 0.58 3.96 -10.38
CA GLU A 13 0.65 4.50 -11.75
C GLU A 13 2.08 4.57 -12.26
N ARG A 14 3.03 4.97 -11.40
CA ARG A 14 4.44 5.04 -11.79
C ARG A 14 5.00 3.66 -12.09
N LEU A 15 4.71 2.67 -11.25
CA LEU A 15 5.09 1.28 -11.48
C LEU A 15 4.53 0.76 -12.81
N VAL A 16 3.23 0.98 -13.07
CA VAL A 16 2.59 0.55 -14.33
C VAL A 16 3.29 1.16 -15.53
N ARG A 17 3.61 2.46 -15.50
CA ARG A 17 4.34 3.11 -16.60
C ARG A 17 5.72 2.50 -16.83
N LEU A 18 6.45 2.16 -15.76
CA LEU A 18 7.78 1.54 -15.86
C LEU A 18 7.71 0.12 -16.40
N VAL A 19 6.72 -0.68 -15.98
CA VAL A 19 6.47 -2.02 -16.52
C VAL A 19 6.16 -1.94 -18.02
N LEU A 20 5.24 -1.06 -18.42
CA LEU A 20 4.91 -0.88 -19.83
C LEU A 20 6.13 -0.43 -20.64
N LYS A 21 6.97 0.47 -20.12
CA LYS A 21 8.22 0.85 -20.80
C LYS A 21 9.17 -0.33 -20.97
N ALA A 22 9.29 -1.21 -19.96
CA ALA A 22 10.16 -2.37 -19.98
C ALA A 22 9.77 -3.38 -21.09
N ASP A 23 8.49 -3.43 -21.46
CA ASP A 23 8.00 -4.27 -22.56
C ASP A 23 8.48 -3.78 -23.94
N TYR A 24 8.73 -2.47 -24.10
CA TYR A 24 9.15 -1.87 -25.37
C TYR A 24 10.66 -1.62 -25.48
N ARG A 25 11.34 -1.41 -24.35
CA ARG A 25 12.80 -1.20 -24.30
C ARG A 25 13.37 -1.58 -22.93
N ALA A 26 14.69 -1.83 -22.90
CA ALA A 26 15.40 -1.92 -21.63
C ALA A 26 15.25 -0.60 -20.83
N LEU A 27 15.01 -0.73 -19.53
CA LEU A 27 14.98 0.39 -18.60
C LEU A 27 16.41 0.90 -18.34
N THR A 28 16.55 2.19 -18.07
CA THR A 28 17.82 2.71 -17.52
C THR A 28 18.02 2.19 -16.09
N GLU A 29 19.24 2.24 -15.57
CA GLU A 29 19.51 1.86 -14.18
C GLU A 29 18.65 2.65 -13.17
N SER A 30 18.45 3.95 -13.43
CA SER A 30 17.57 4.79 -12.62
C SER A 30 16.11 4.37 -12.68
N GLU A 31 15.58 4.06 -13.86
CA GLU A 31 14.22 3.57 -14.05
C GLU A 31 14.00 2.19 -13.41
N GLN A 32 15.02 1.34 -13.47
CA GLN A 32 15.02 0.03 -12.82
C GLN A 32 15.00 0.18 -11.29
N SER A 33 15.85 1.05 -10.73
CA SER A 33 15.86 1.35 -9.29
C SER A 33 14.51 1.88 -8.83
N GLU A 34 13.92 2.82 -9.57
CA GLU A 34 12.61 3.38 -9.28
C GLU A 34 11.50 2.32 -9.35
N MET A 35 11.58 1.40 -10.32
CA MET A 35 10.65 0.28 -10.44
C MET A 35 10.71 -0.63 -9.21
N ASP A 36 11.92 -0.95 -8.73
CA ASP A 36 12.12 -1.84 -7.59
C ASP A 36 11.70 -1.19 -6.27
N GLU A 37 11.96 0.11 -6.10
CA GLU A 37 11.45 0.90 -4.97
C GLU A 37 9.92 0.96 -4.96
N SER A 38 9.31 1.21 -6.13
CA SER A 38 7.84 1.24 -6.26
C SER A 38 7.21 -0.11 -5.90
N LYS A 39 7.80 -1.22 -6.36
CA LYS A 39 7.37 -2.58 -5.99
C LYS A 39 7.49 -2.82 -4.48
N LYS A 40 8.60 -2.40 -3.88
CA LYS A 40 8.84 -2.56 -2.44
C LYS A 40 7.81 -1.79 -1.61
N PHE A 41 7.55 -0.53 -1.98
CA PHE A 41 6.55 0.30 -1.33
C PHE A 41 5.16 -0.34 -1.40
N LEU A 42 4.71 -0.70 -2.60
CA LEU A 42 3.37 -1.26 -2.80
C LEU A 42 3.20 -2.61 -2.10
N ARG A 43 4.23 -3.47 -2.12
CA ARG A 43 4.22 -4.75 -1.38
C ARG A 43 3.99 -4.51 0.11
N ASN A 44 4.76 -3.60 0.72
CA ASN A 44 4.65 -3.31 2.14
C ASN A 44 3.28 -2.72 2.48
N PHE A 45 2.79 -1.80 1.65
CA PHE A 45 1.48 -1.17 1.83
C PHE A 45 0.36 -2.22 1.82
N TYR A 46 0.32 -3.08 0.80
CA TYR A 46 -0.71 -4.12 0.73
C TYR A 46 -0.60 -5.15 1.85
N TRP A 47 0.62 -5.52 2.23
CA TRP A 47 0.83 -6.44 3.35
C TRP A 47 0.25 -5.91 4.65
N GLU A 48 0.57 -4.67 5.02
CA GLU A 48 0.04 -4.06 6.23
C GLU A 48 -1.47 -3.81 6.14
N LYS A 49 -1.99 -3.42 4.96
CA LYS A 49 -3.43 -3.25 4.75
C LYS A 49 -4.21 -4.56 4.96
N GLU A 50 -3.75 -5.66 4.38
CA GLU A 50 -4.40 -6.98 4.52
C GLU A 50 -4.31 -7.49 5.96
N LYS A 51 -3.16 -7.29 6.62
CA LYS A 51 -2.98 -7.63 8.03
C LYS A 51 -3.96 -6.88 8.93
N LEU A 52 -4.07 -5.56 8.77
CA LEU A 52 -5.00 -4.74 9.55
C LEU A 52 -6.46 -5.11 9.25
N SER A 53 -6.79 -5.39 8.00
CA SER A 53 -8.15 -5.83 7.61
C SER A 53 -8.50 -7.16 8.27
N THR A 54 -7.56 -8.12 8.29
CA THR A 54 -7.73 -9.41 8.96
C THR A 54 -7.90 -9.23 10.47
N MET A 55 -7.06 -8.40 11.10
CA MET A 55 -7.16 -8.12 12.54
C MET A 55 -8.51 -7.46 12.88
N SER A 56 -8.97 -6.52 12.06
CA SER A 56 -10.26 -5.84 12.26
C SER A 56 -11.43 -6.82 12.21
N TYR A 57 -11.37 -7.76 11.25
CA TYR A 57 -12.35 -8.84 11.16
C TYR A 57 -12.34 -9.73 12.40
N ILE A 58 -11.16 -10.15 12.87
CA ILE A 58 -11.04 -10.97 14.09
C ILE A 58 -11.62 -10.23 15.29
N ALA A 59 -11.20 -8.98 15.54
CA ALA A 59 -11.67 -8.16 16.65
C ALA A 59 -13.20 -8.00 16.65
N TYR A 60 -13.78 -7.78 15.46
CA TYR A 60 -15.24 -7.75 15.29
C TYR A 60 -15.90 -9.08 15.66
N THR A 61 -15.37 -10.21 15.16
CA THR A 61 -15.95 -11.53 15.43
C THR A 61 -15.81 -11.98 16.88
N THR A 62 -14.82 -11.45 17.61
CA THR A 62 -14.61 -11.70 19.04
C THR A 62 -15.29 -10.67 19.95
N GLU A 63 -16.05 -9.73 19.37
CA GLU A 63 -16.70 -8.62 20.09
C GLU A 63 -15.72 -7.75 20.91
N ASP A 64 -14.44 -7.75 20.51
CA ASP A 64 -13.39 -6.95 21.15
C ASP A 64 -13.35 -5.55 20.53
N HIS A 65 -14.28 -4.71 20.99
CA HIS A 65 -14.46 -3.36 20.45
C HIS A 65 -13.29 -2.43 20.75
N GLU A 66 -12.56 -2.63 21.85
CA GLU A 66 -11.38 -1.82 22.18
C GLU A 66 -10.26 -2.10 21.18
N TRP A 67 -9.95 -3.38 20.95
CA TRP A 67 -8.98 -3.78 19.94
C TRP A 67 -9.41 -3.35 18.52
N GLN A 68 -10.70 -3.46 18.21
CA GLN A 68 -11.25 -2.99 16.93
C GLN A 68 -11.00 -1.48 16.73
N HIS A 69 -11.17 -0.66 17.77
CA HIS A 69 -10.89 0.78 17.71
C HIS A 69 -9.41 1.07 17.47
N GLU A 70 -8.49 0.34 18.10
CA GLU A 70 -7.06 0.46 17.86
C GLU A 70 -6.69 0.14 16.40
N ILE A 71 -7.26 -0.94 15.86
CA ILE A 71 -7.02 -1.35 14.48
C ILE A 71 -7.57 -0.31 13.50
N CYS A 72 -8.76 0.23 13.74
CA CYS A 72 -9.31 1.32 12.92
C CYS A 72 -8.38 2.54 12.92
N SER A 73 -7.81 2.93 14.07
CA SER A 73 -6.82 4.02 14.12
C SER A 73 -5.55 3.69 13.32
N ALA A 74 -5.06 2.44 13.38
CA ALA A 74 -3.91 2.01 12.59
C ALA A 74 -4.20 2.02 11.07
N VAL A 75 -5.42 1.68 10.66
CA VAL A 75 -5.87 1.77 9.27
C VAL A 75 -5.88 3.22 8.78
N GLU A 76 -6.37 4.17 9.59
CA GLU A 76 -6.34 5.60 9.22
C GLU A 76 -4.91 6.14 9.07
N LYS A 77 -3.98 5.71 9.93
CA LYS A 77 -2.55 6.07 9.79
C LYS A 77 -1.92 5.51 8.53
N LEU A 78 -2.29 4.28 8.13
CA LEU A 78 -1.89 3.70 6.85
C LEU A 78 -2.48 4.50 5.68
N LYS A 79 -3.63 5.15 5.91
CA LYS A 79 -4.26 6.08 4.98
C LYS A 79 -3.67 7.52 5.02
N GLY A 80 -2.53 7.71 5.69
CA GLY A 80 -1.80 8.99 5.67
C GLY A 80 -2.53 10.14 6.35
N GLU A 81 -3.34 9.84 7.37
CA GLU A 81 -3.89 10.81 8.34
C GLU A 81 -3.23 10.70 9.72
#